data_AF-X1THS6-F1
#
_entry.id   AF-X1THS6-F1
#
_cell.length_a   1.000
_cell.length_b   1.000
_cell.length_c   1.000
_cell.angle_alpha   90.00
_cell.angle_beta   90.00
_cell.angle_gamma   90.00
#
_symmetry.space_group_name_H-M   'P 1'
#
loop_
_entity.id
_entity.type
_entity.pdbx_description
1 polymer ?
#
loop_
_entity_poly.entity_id
_entity_poly.type
_entity_poly.pdbx_seq_one_letter_code
_entity_poly.pdbx_strand_id
1 'polypeptide(L)'
;LGNFQVGDHVRVRGVLNLYCVTICMQGNGCIEQNTISAYLRGDLDTDGDIDIADLAILISHWQQTGCGEPDFCGGADLTRNGVVDINDLSLFIDNWLKSADQNETEKPGLSKYYVPYDNPIEPNAPGYTLPLDLGTIANYAAVDSQFGLKSVAPLLEQNGFAIVEHDFGWFDPNRDDIVKPYEYLRNMDVPLFVTADTLLHLYHIQFDETLKEIEEREFCEDINDLTTALLDDALSLYEQYTGDLKEAAKRNVAYLAVAKKLI
;
A
#
# COMPACT_ATOMS: atom_id res chain seq x y z
N LEU A 1 -30.59 -5.75 12.68
CA LEU A 1 -31.41 -5.64 11.45
C LEU A 1 -31.30 -4.19 11.00
N GLY A 2 -30.54 -3.92 9.94
CA GLY A 2 -30.26 -2.57 9.46
C GLY A 2 -31.50 -1.87 8.91
N ASN A 3 -31.42 -0.54 8.77
CA ASN A 3 -32.47 0.30 8.17
C ASN A 3 -32.44 0.18 6.64
N PHE A 4 -32.90 -0.94 6.10
CA PHE A 4 -33.01 -1.12 4.64
C PHE A 4 -34.18 -0.30 4.07
N GLN A 5 -33.93 0.39 2.96
CA GLN A 5 -34.93 1.14 2.20
C GLN A 5 -35.28 0.43 0.89
N VAL A 6 -36.43 0.79 0.32
CA VAL A 6 -36.84 0.28 -0.99
C VAL A 6 -35.85 0.79 -2.04
N GLY A 7 -35.16 -0.13 -2.72
CA GLY A 7 -34.12 0.17 -3.71
C GLY A 7 -32.71 -0.27 -3.28
N ASP A 8 -32.52 -0.63 -2.00
CA ASP A 8 -31.23 -1.13 -1.53
C ASP A 8 -30.92 -2.51 -2.13
N HIS A 9 -29.68 -2.67 -2.59
CA HIS A 9 -29.14 -3.98 -2.95
C HIS A 9 -28.65 -4.66 -1.69
N VAL A 10 -29.23 -5.82 -1.38
CA VAL A 10 -28.86 -6.63 -0.21
C VAL A 10 -28.31 -7.96 -0.66
N ARG A 11 -27.29 -8.44 0.04
CA ARG A 11 -26.75 -9.79 -0.18
C ARG A 11 -27.34 -10.72 0.87
N VAL A 12 -27.90 -11.84 0.42
CA VAL A 12 -28.41 -12.90 1.30
C VAL A 12 -27.42 -14.06 1.26
N ARG A 13 -26.72 -14.30 2.37
CA ARG A 13 -25.85 -15.48 2.54
C ARG A 13 -26.54 -16.49 3.44
N GLY A 14 -26.34 -17.77 3.20
CA GLY A 14 -26.84 -18.87 4.04
C GLY A 14 -26.77 -20.21 3.31
N VAL A 15 -27.38 -21.24 3.89
CA VAL A 15 -27.35 -22.60 3.34
C VAL A 15 -28.55 -22.80 2.42
N LEU A 16 -28.30 -23.15 1.15
CA LEU A 16 -29.38 -23.47 0.22
C LEU A 16 -30.02 -24.81 0.62
N ASN A 17 -31.26 -24.76 1.11
CA ASN A 17 -32.11 -25.93 1.28
C ASN A 17 -32.99 -26.11 0.04
N LEU A 18 -32.72 -27.14 -0.76
CA LEU A 18 -33.47 -27.45 -1.97
C LEU A 18 -34.87 -28.03 -1.70
N TYR A 19 -35.15 -28.47 -0.46
CA TYR A 19 -36.38 -29.18 -0.10
C TYR A 19 -37.41 -28.30 0.62
N CYS A 20 -37.05 -27.07 0.97
CA CYS A 20 -38.01 -26.17 1.61
C CYS A 20 -38.95 -25.54 0.57
N VAL A 21 -40.20 -25.39 1.00
CA VAL A 21 -41.26 -24.80 0.21
C VAL A 21 -41.19 -23.29 0.35
N THR A 22 -40.82 -22.59 -0.74
CA THR A 22 -40.87 -21.12 -0.73
C THR A 22 -42.33 -20.66 -0.64
N ILE A 23 -42.55 -19.53 0.03
CA ILE A 23 -43.88 -18.91 0.18
C ILE A 23 -44.48 -18.56 -1.19
N CYS A 24 -43.62 -18.40 -2.21
CA CYS A 24 -43.99 -18.15 -3.61
C CYS A 24 -44.12 -19.42 -4.47
N MET A 25 -43.98 -20.63 -3.92
CA MET A 25 -44.04 -21.92 -4.62
C MET A 25 -43.13 -22.03 -5.87
N GLN A 26 -41.99 -21.34 -5.88
CA GLN A 26 -41.11 -21.28 -7.06
C GLN A 26 -40.21 -22.52 -7.24
N GLY A 27 -40.24 -23.49 -6.32
CA GLY A 27 -39.52 -24.77 -6.45
C GLY A 27 -37.99 -24.71 -6.40
N ASN A 28 -37.40 -23.52 -6.24
CA ASN A 28 -35.96 -23.29 -6.27
C ASN A 28 -35.26 -23.42 -4.90
N GLY A 29 -35.95 -23.96 -3.88
CA GLY A 29 -35.46 -23.99 -2.50
C GLY A 29 -35.44 -22.62 -1.82
N CYS A 30 -34.89 -22.57 -0.61
CA CYS A 30 -34.78 -21.38 0.24
C CYS A 30 -33.41 -21.35 0.90
N ILE A 31 -33.00 -20.16 1.35
CA ILE A 31 -31.73 -19.97 2.06
C ILE A 31 -32.05 -20.03 3.56
N GLU A 32 -31.59 -21.09 4.22
CA GLU A 32 -31.69 -21.25 5.68
C GLU A 32 -30.50 -20.61 6.38
N GLN A 33 -30.68 -20.27 7.67
CA GLN A 33 -29.68 -19.60 8.49
C GLN A 33 -29.14 -18.33 7.83
N ASN A 34 -30.03 -17.59 7.18
CA ASN A 34 -29.61 -16.52 6.31
C ASN A 34 -29.19 -15.27 7.10
N THR A 35 -28.10 -14.65 6.66
CA THR A 35 -27.71 -13.30 7.05
C THR A 35 -27.92 -12.36 5.87
N ILE A 36 -28.46 -11.18 6.17
CA ILE A 36 -28.64 -10.09 5.21
C ILE A 36 -27.58 -9.05 5.53
N SER A 37 -26.58 -8.90 4.66
CA SER A 37 -25.55 -7.87 4.76
C SER A 37 -25.74 -6.80 3.69
N ALA A 38 -25.20 -5.61 3.95
CA ALA A 38 -25.09 -4.58 2.94
C ALA A 38 -24.22 -5.10 1.79
N TYR A 39 -24.67 -4.92 0.55
CA TYR A 39 -23.88 -5.26 -0.62
C TYR A 39 -22.83 -4.17 -0.84
N LEU A 40 -21.56 -4.50 -0.58
CA LEU A 40 -20.43 -3.66 -0.98
C LEU A 40 -20.02 -4.03 -2.39
N ARG A 41 -20.21 -3.10 -3.34
CA ARG A 41 -19.76 -3.28 -4.71
C ARG A 41 -18.23 -3.22 -4.72
N GLY A 42 -17.58 -4.36 -4.95
CA GLY A 42 -16.13 -4.52 -4.86
C GLY A 42 -15.68 -5.56 -3.82
N ASP A 43 -16.57 -6.04 -2.94
CA ASP A 43 -16.32 -7.17 -2.03
C ASP A 43 -16.50 -8.49 -2.81
N LEU A 44 -15.43 -8.89 -3.50
CA LEU A 44 -15.37 -10.04 -4.40
C LEU A 44 -15.09 -11.34 -3.65
N ASP A 45 -14.28 -11.30 -2.60
CA ASP A 45 -13.91 -12.48 -1.81
C ASP A 45 -14.93 -12.82 -0.72
N THR A 46 -15.90 -11.91 -0.51
CA THR A 46 -17.07 -12.14 0.29
C THR A 46 -16.78 -12.09 1.80
N ASP A 47 -15.82 -11.29 2.26
CA ASP A 47 -15.50 -11.16 3.69
C ASP A 47 -16.14 -9.95 4.39
N GLY A 48 -16.63 -8.97 3.62
CA GLY A 48 -17.38 -7.80 4.13
C GLY A 48 -16.57 -6.50 4.19
N ASP A 49 -15.36 -6.49 3.64
CA ASP A 49 -14.58 -5.30 3.31
C ASP A 49 -14.16 -5.31 1.84
N ILE A 50 -13.40 -4.28 1.44
CA ILE A 50 -12.86 -4.16 0.08
C ILE A 50 -11.36 -3.92 0.22
N ASP A 51 -10.57 -4.95 -0.08
CA ASP A 51 -9.14 -4.96 0.15
C ASP A 51 -8.31 -5.66 -0.94
N ILE A 52 -7.06 -5.95 -0.62
CA ILE A 52 -6.12 -6.56 -1.56
C ILE A 52 -6.51 -7.99 -1.97
N ALA A 53 -7.24 -8.72 -1.13
CA ALA A 53 -7.80 -10.02 -1.47
C ALA A 53 -8.86 -9.86 -2.57
N ASP A 54 -9.72 -8.86 -2.47
CA ASP A 54 -10.67 -8.56 -3.54
C ASP A 54 -9.99 -8.07 -4.81
N LEU A 55 -8.96 -7.24 -4.68
CA LEU A 55 -8.17 -6.78 -5.83
C LEU A 55 -7.51 -7.97 -6.55
N ALA A 56 -7.01 -8.96 -5.80
CA ALA A 56 -6.43 -10.16 -6.39
C ALA A 56 -7.46 -10.96 -7.20
N ILE A 57 -8.71 -11.03 -6.74
CA ILE A 57 -9.81 -11.66 -7.49
C ILE A 57 -10.13 -10.84 -8.74
N LEU A 58 -10.25 -9.53 -8.63
CA LEU A 58 -10.50 -8.65 -9.78
C LEU A 58 -9.43 -8.82 -10.86
N ILE A 59 -8.15 -8.78 -10.46
CA ILE A 59 -7.01 -8.94 -11.36
C ILE A 59 -6.97 -10.35 -11.97
N SER A 60 -7.39 -11.39 -11.24
CA SER A 60 -7.43 -12.76 -11.78
C SER A 60 -8.39 -12.92 -12.98
N HIS A 61 -9.33 -11.98 -13.14
CA HIS A 61 -10.29 -11.92 -14.23
C HIS A 61 -9.99 -10.79 -15.22
N TRP A 62 -8.83 -10.12 -15.13
CA TRP A 62 -8.48 -8.97 -15.96
C TRP A 62 -8.56 -9.27 -17.46
N GLN A 63 -9.18 -8.36 -18.22
CA GLN A 63 -9.46 -8.49 -19.66
C GLN A 63 -10.34 -9.68 -20.04
N GLN A 64 -10.97 -10.37 -19.08
CA GLN A 64 -11.91 -11.43 -19.40
C GLN A 64 -13.14 -10.83 -20.09
N THR A 65 -13.56 -11.47 -21.18
CA THR A 65 -14.71 -11.05 -21.99
C THR A 65 -15.82 -12.09 -21.95
N GLY A 66 -17.03 -11.70 -22.35
CA GLY A 66 -18.19 -12.58 -22.29
C GLY A 66 -18.71 -12.78 -20.86
N CYS A 67 -18.39 -11.83 -19.96
CA CYS A 67 -18.92 -11.80 -18.61
C CYS A 67 -20.43 -11.55 -18.68
N GLY A 68 -21.21 -12.45 -18.08
CA GLY A 68 -22.66 -12.38 -18.12
C GLY A 68 -23.28 -13.19 -17.01
N GLU A 69 -24.59 -13.35 -17.06
CA GLU A 69 -25.28 -14.18 -16.08
C GLU A 69 -24.74 -15.63 -16.09
N PRO A 70 -24.63 -16.27 -14.92
CA PRO A 70 -25.12 -15.80 -13.62
C PRO A 70 -24.11 -15.03 -12.76
N ASP A 71 -22.82 -15.05 -13.08
CA ASP A 71 -21.76 -14.68 -12.13
C ASP A 71 -20.90 -13.49 -12.54
N PHE A 72 -21.06 -12.94 -13.75
CA PHE A 72 -20.31 -11.76 -14.22
C PHE A 72 -18.80 -11.89 -13.99
N CYS A 73 -18.23 -13.04 -14.36
CA CYS A 73 -16.80 -13.35 -14.16
C CYS A 73 -16.40 -13.29 -12.68
N GLY A 74 -17.11 -14.06 -11.85
CA GLY A 74 -16.87 -14.08 -10.40
C GLY A 74 -17.22 -12.77 -9.69
N GLY A 75 -18.00 -11.91 -10.33
CA GLY A 75 -18.35 -10.57 -9.85
C GLY A 75 -17.35 -9.47 -10.25
N ALA A 76 -16.27 -9.81 -10.97
CA ALA A 76 -15.23 -8.86 -11.36
C ALA A 76 -15.68 -7.85 -12.44
N ASP A 77 -16.69 -8.20 -13.27
CA ASP A 77 -17.35 -7.24 -14.17
C ASP A 77 -18.34 -6.39 -13.34
N LEU A 78 -17.76 -5.42 -12.63
CA LEU A 78 -18.47 -4.53 -11.72
C LEU A 78 -19.42 -3.61 -12.47
N THR A 79 -19.06 -3.14 -13.67
CA THR A 79 -19.87 -2.26 -14.53
C THR A 79 -21.01 -3.00 -15.22
N ARG A 80 -20.90 -4.32 -15.36
CA ARG A 80 -21.79 -5.22 -16.13
C ARG A 80 -21.80 -4.89 -17.62
N ASN A 81 -20.65 -4.50 -18.15
CA ASN A 81 -20.50 -4.16 -19.57
C ASN A 81 -20.10 -5.38 -20.43
N GLY A 82 -19.86 -6.54 -19.80
CA GLY A 82 -19.48 -7.79 -20.45
C GLY A 82 -17.98 -8.05 -20.54
N VAL A 83 -17.16 -7.16 -19.98
CA VAL A 83 -15.69 -7.20 -19.98
C VAL A 83 -15.18 -6.77 -18.60
N VAL A 84 -14.10 -7.38 -18.11
CA VAL A 84 -13.38 -6.89 -16.91
C VAL A 84 -12.23 -5.99 -17.36
N ASP A 85 -12.34 -4.70 -17.13
CA ASP A 85 -11.34 -3.71 -17.54
C ASP A 85 -11.15 -2.57 -16.52
N ILE A 86 -10.50 -1.49 -16.98
CA ILE A 86 -10.20 -0.32 -16.17
C ILE A 86 -11.45 0.39 -15.63
N ASN A 87 -12.61 0.24 -16.29
CA ASN A 87 -13.87 0.81 -15.83
C ASN A 87 -14.37 0.07 -14.58
N ASP A 88 -14.13 -1.25 -14.50
CA ASP A 88 -14.41 -2.03 -13.30
C ASP A 88 -13.43 -1.69 -12.18
N LEU A 89 -12.14 -1.57 -12.48
CA LEU A 89 -11.15 -1.12 -11.51
C LEU A 89 -11.47 0.27 -10.95
N SER A 90 -11.99 1.19 -11.78
CA SER A 90 -12.41 2.51 -11.31
C SER A 90 -13.55 2.41 -10.28
N LEU A 91 -14.56 1.57 -10.53
CA LEU A 91 -15.66 1.34 -9.58
C LEU A 91 -15.19 0.63 -8.31
N PHE A 92 -14.20 -0.25 -8.44
CA PHE A 92 -13.57 -0.93 -7.31
C PHE A 92 -12.84 0.06 -6.40
N ILE A 93 -12.00 0.93 -6.98
CA ILE A 93 -11.22 1.93 -6.24
C ILE A 93 -12.12 2.94 -5.52
N ASP A 94 -13.26 3.32 -6.10
CA ASP A 94 -14.24 4.21 -5.45
C ASP A 94 -14.80 3.63 -4.13
N ASN A 95 -14.64 2.32 -3.93
CA ASN A 95 -15.05 1.60 -2.74
C ASN A 95 -13.89 0.99 -1.95
N TRP A 96 -12.65 1.28 -2.33
CA TRP A 96 -11.44 0.77 -1.66
C TRP A 96 -11.47 1.10 -0.16
N LEU A 97 -11.22 0.07 0.67
CA LEU A 97 -11.23 0.14 2.14
C LEU A 97 -12.58 0.49 2.76
N LYS A 98 -13.70 0.34 2.03
CA LYS A 98 -15.03 0.39 2.64
C LYS A 98 -15.36 -0.96 3.29
N SER A 99 -16.06 -0.91 4.42
CA SER A 99 -16.58 -2.08 5.13
C SER A 99 -18.07 -1.92 5.44
N ALA A 100 -18.78 -3.05 5.53
CA ALA A 100 -20.22 -3.08 5.78
C ALA A 100 -20.58 -2.75 7.24
N ASP A 101 -19.61 -2.82 8.15
CA ASP A 101 -19.77 -2.41 9.54
C ASP A 101 -19.46 -0.92 9.72
N GLN A 102 -20.42 -0.18 10.30
CA GLN A 102 -20.31 1.25 10.64
C GLN A 102 -19.39 1.51 11.85
N ASN A 103 -18.70 0.49 12.37
CA ASN A 103 -17.57 0.66 13.26
C ASN A 103 -16.33 0.72 12.36
N GLU A 104 -15.66 1.87 12.30
CA GLU A 104 -14.34 2.02 11.69
C GLU A 104 -13.32 1.05 12.32
N THR A 105 -13.27 -0.21 11.89
CA THR A 105 -12.25 -1.20 12.26
C THR A 105 -12.31 -2.30 11.21
N GLU A 106 -11.29 -2.62 10.42
CA GLU A 106 -9.91 -2.19 10.35
C GLU A 106 -9.56 -2.17 8.87
N LYS A 107 -8.85 -1.14 8.40
CA LYS A 107 -8.08 -1.29 7.16
C LYS A 107 -7.31 -2.61 7.31
N PRO A 108 -7.34 -3.54 6.35
CA PRO A 108 -6.47 -4.70 6.36
C PRO A 108 -5.05 -4.23 6.03
N GLY A 109 -4.48 -3.50 6.98
CA GLY A 109 -3.07 -3.31 7.08
C GLY A 109 -2.46 -4.61 7.58
N LEU A 110 -1.18 -4.77 7.32
CA LEU A 110 -0.33 -5.80 7.92
C LEU A 110 -0.47 -5.88 9.46
N SER A 111 -1.08 -4.87 10.11
CA SER A 111 -1.49 -4.86 11.52
C SER A 111 -2.37 -6.04 11.93
N LYS A 112 -3.23 -6.61 11.06
CA LYS A 112 -4.06 -7.79 11.42
C LYS A 112 -3.21 -9.04 11.71
N TYR A 113 -2.00 -9.10 11.16
CA TYR A 113 -1.02 -10.15 11.40
C TYR A 113 0.02 -9.76 12.48
N TYR A 114 -0.01 -8.52 12.96
CA TYR A 114 0.88 -8.07 14.02
C TYR A 114 0.40 -8.64 15.34
N VAL A 115 1.16 -9.59 15.89
CA VAL A 115 1.02 -9.99 17.29
C VAL A 115 2.00 -9.13 18.08
N PRO A 116 1.52 -8.25 18.98
CA PRO A 116 2.40 -7.49 19.86
C PRO A 116 3.34 -8.44 20.61
N TYR A 117 4.64 -8.22 20.49
CA TYR A 117 5.61 -8.92 21.30
C TYR A 117 5.69 -8.24 22.66
N ASP A 118 5.05 -8.84 23.66
CA ASP A 118 5.24 -8.43 25.06
C ASP A 118 6.66 -8.79 25.48
N ASN A 119 7.53 -7.78 25.50
CA ASN A 119 8.89 -7.94 26.00
C ASN A 119 8.84 -8.08 27.53
N PRO A 120 9.16 -9.25 28.11
CA PRO A 120 9.07 -9.47 29.56
C PRO A 120 10.18 -8.75 30.35
N ILE A 121 11.07 -8.04 29.65
CA ILE A 121 12.20 -7.34 30.23
C ILE A 121 11.79 -5.90 30.51
N GLU A 122 11.75 -5.52 31.78
CA GLU A 122 11.79 -4.12 32.15
C GLU A 122 13.23 -3.60 31.99
N PRO A 123 13.47 -2.57 31.16
CA PRO A 123 14.78 -1.96 31.03
C PRO A 123 15.21 -1.38 32.39
N ASN A 124 16.18 -2.02 33.03
CA ASN A 124 16.74 -1.57 34.31
C ASN A 124 18.24 -1.31 34.19
N ALA A 125 18.61 -0.54 33.17
CA ALA A 125 19.97 -0.04 33.06
C ALA A 125 20.20 1.02 34.17
N PRO A 126 21.34 1.01 34.87
CA PRO A 126 21.67 2.05 35.83
C PRO A 126 21.59 3.43 35.16
N GLY A 127 20.64 4.24 35.60
CA GLY A 127 20.52 5.63 35.14
C GLY A 127 21.62 6.51 35.73
N TYR A 128 21.79 7.70 35.14
CA TYR A 128 22.62 8.77 35.69
C TYR A 128 21.73 9.97 36.05
N THR A 129 22.19 10.78 37.00
CA THR A 129 21.53 12.02 37.38
C THR A 129 22.08 13.18 36.56
N LEU A 130 21.20 14.09 36.14
CA LEU A 130 21.58 15.35 35.52
C LEU A 130 21.74 16.45 36.58
N PRO A 131 22.64 17.42 36.40
CA PRO A 131 23.60 17.51 35.29
C PRO A 131 24.73 16.48 35.39
N LEU A 132 25.18 15.99 34.24
CA LEU A 132 26.21 14.96 34.13
C LEU A 132 27.59 15.53 34.49
N ASP A 133 28.33 14.85 35.36
CA ASP A 133 29.73 15.19 35.63
C ASP A 133 30.63 14.50 34.59
N LEU A 134 31.08 15.27 33.59
CA LEU A 134 31.94 14.76 32.51
C LEU A 134 33.27 14.17 33.03
N GLY A 135 33.73 14.57 34.21
CA GLY A 135 34.93 14.03 34.86
C GLY A 135 34.77 12.59 35.37
N THR A 136 33.54 12.12 35.54
CA THR A 136 33.24 10.74 36.00
C THR A 136 33.10 9.74 34.86
N ILE A 137 33.06 10.21 33.61
CA ILE A 137 32.85 9.37 32.43
C ILE A 137 34.19 8.76 32.01
N ALA A 138 34.30 7.43 32.14
CA ALA A 138 35.56 6.70 31.94
C ALA A 138 36.20 6.90 30.56
N ASN A 139 35.40 7.07 29.50
CA ASN A 139 35.87 7.20 28.12
C ASN A 139 35.79 8.62 27.54
N TYR A 140 35.47 9.65 28.35
CA TYR A 140 35.25 11.01 27.83
C TYR A 140 36.45 11.56 27.07
N ALA A 141 37.67 11.44 27.63
CA ALA A 141 38.88 11.94 26.99
C ALA A 141 39.17 11.27 25.64
N ALA A 142 38.86 9.97 25.51
CA ALA A 142 39.04 9.24 24.25
C ALA A 142 38.06 9.75 23.18
N VAL A 143 36.79 9.91 23.53
CA VAL A 143 35.76 10.42 22.61
C VAL A 143 36.00 11.89 22.25
N ASP A 144 36.39 12.74 23.20
CA ASP A 144 36.75 14.14 22.95
C ASP A 144 37.92 14.28 21.97
N SER A 145 38.93 13.40 22.07
CA SER A 145 40.06 13.41 21.15
C SER A 145 39.68 13.08 19.70
N GLN A 146 38.61 12.30 19.51
CA GLN A 146 38.14 11.85 18.21
C GLN A 146 37.14 12.83 17.58
N PHE A 147 36.23 13.39 18.39
CA PHE A 147 35.08 14.16 17.89
C PHE A 147 35.08 15.63 18.28
N GLY A 148 35.95 16.07 19.21
CA GLY A 148 36.02 17.46 19.66
C GLY A 148 34.74 17.90 20.36
N LEU A 149 34.45 17.33 21.53
CA LEU A 149 33.20 17.53 22.27
C LEU A 149 33.09 18.88 22.99
N LYS A 150 34.14 19.70 22.98
CA LYS A 150 34.15 21.03 23.65
C LYS A 150 32.99 21.93 23.27
N SER A 151 32.56 21.90 21.99
CA SER A 151 31.45 22.71 21.50
C SER A 151 30.09 22.25 22.05
N VAL A 152 29.96 20.97 22.43
CA VAL A 152 28.71 20.36 22.89
C VAL A 152 28.73 19.94 24.35
N ALA A 153 29.83 20.18 25.08
CA ALA A 153 29.96 19.85 26.50
C ALA A 153 28.80 20.39 27.36
N PRO A 154 28.31 21.64 27.20
CA PRO A 154 27.17 22.13 27.97
C PRO A 154 25.87 21.34 27.72
N LEU A 155 25.67 20.83 26.49
CA LEU A 155 24.51 20.01 26.14
C LEU A 155 24.61 18.61 26.74
N LEU A 156 25.82 18.03 26.78
CA LEU A 156 26.08 16.75 27.43
C LEU A 156 25.86 16.84 28.95
N GLU A 157 26.34 17.91 29.60
CA GLU A 157 26.11 18.14 31.02
C GLU A 157 24.62 18.31 31.33
N GLN A 158 23.92 19.15 30.55
CA GLN A 158 22.52 19.47 30.82
C GLN A 158 21.55 18.33 30.49
N ASN A 159 21.76 17.64 29.36
CA ASN A 159 20.78 16.70 28.79
C ASN A 159 21.25 15.24 28.84
N GLY A 160 22.53 14.99 29.10
CA GLY A 160 23.13 13.65 29.04
C GLY A 160 23.35 13.12 27.63
N PHE A 161 22.97 13.88 26.60
CA PHE A 161 23.23 13.57 25.19
C PHE A 161 23.42 14.87 24.39
N ALA A 162 24.11 14.76 23.26
CA ALA A 162 24.27 15.84 22.31
C ALA A 162 24.31 15.29 20.88
N ILE A 163 23.88 16.11 19.93
CA ILE A 163 23.97 15.80 18.50
C ILE A 163 25.13 16.62 17.95
N VAL A 164 26.05 15.94 17.28
CA VAL A 164 27.20 16.56 16.63
C VAL A 164 27.11 16.24 15.15
N GLU A 165 27.11 17.27 14.31
CA GLU A 165 27.28 17.09 12.88
C GLU A 165 28.73 16.70 12.61
N HIS A 166 28.93 15.61 11.89
CA HIS A 166 30.25 15.13 11.49
C HIS A 166 30.30 15.00 9.97
N ASP A 167 31.33 15.58 9.36
CA ASP A 167 31.49 15.51 7.91
C ASP A 167 32.17 14.21 7.50
N PHE A 168 31.37 13.27 7.00
CA PHE A 168 31.85 12.01 6.43
C PHE A 168 32.30 12.13 4.96
N GLY A 169 32.25 13.35 4.38
CA GLY A 169 32.51 13.60 2.96
C GLY A 169 33.91 13.23 2.47
N TRP A 170 34.89 13.08 3.37
CA TRP A 170 36.24 12.62 2.99
C TRP A 170 36.27 11.13 2.57
N PHE A 171 35.35 10.32 3.09
CA PHE A 171 35.26 8.88 2.80
C PHE A 171 34.13 8.52 1.84
N ASP A 172 33.07 9.34 1.82
CA ASP A 172 31.97 9.25 0.87
C ASP A 172 31.67 10.64 0.30
N PRO A 173 32.35 11.04 -0.79
CA PRO A 173 32.17 12.35 -1.40
C PRO A 173 30.74 12.64 -1.85
N ASN A 174 29.97 11.60 -2.17
CA ASN A 174 28.59 11.71 -2.65
C ASN A 174 27.57 11.63 -1.51
N ARG A 175 27.97 11.10 -0.34
CA ARG A 175 27.13 10.94 0.87
C ARG A 175 25.91 10.04 0.65
N ASP A 176 26.07 9.03 -0.21
CA ASP A 176 25.01 8.11 -0.61
C ASP A 176 25.13 6.73 0.06
N ASP A 177 26.28 6.42 0.68
CA ASP A 177 26.51 5.12 1.32
C ASP A 177 26.21 5.19 2.82
N ILE A 178 25.01 4.72 3.17
CA ILE A 178 24.56 4.64 4.56
C ILE A 178 25.44 3.71 5.43
N VAL A 179 26.24 2.81 4.86
CA VAL A 179 27.07 1.85 5.61
C VAL A 179 28.40 2.49 6.05
N LYS A 180 28.96 3.42 5.27
CA LYS A 180 30.29 4.02 5.53
C LYS A 180 30.46 4.68 6.90
N PRO A 181 29.50 5.47 7.41
CA PRO A 181 29.62 6.05 8.74
C PRO A 181 29.76 4.98 9.84
N TYR A 182 29.05 3.86 9.72
CA TYR A 182 29.12 2.78 10.70
C TYR A 182 30.45 2.01 10.63
N GLU A 183 30.97 1.76 9.42
CA GLU A 183 32.31 1.16 9.25
C GLU A 183 33.39 2.03 9.88
N TYR A 184 33.32 3.34 9.65
CA TYR A 184 34.28 4.30 10.20
C TYR A 184 34.26 4.32 11.73
N LEU A 185 33.08 4.46 12.34
CA LEU A 185 32.92 4.46 13.79
C LEU A 185 33.38 3.14 14.41
N ARG A 186 33.10 2.01 13.74
CA ARG A 186 33.59 0.69 14.18
C ARG A 186 35.12 0.62 14.15
N ASN A 187 35.77 1.13 13.11
CA ASN A 187 37.22 1.12 12.98
C ASN A 187 37.91 2.04 14.01
N MET A 188 37.18 2.98 14.61
CA MET A 188 37.66 3.87 15.68
C MET A 188 37.37 3.32 17.09
N ASP A 189 36.90 2.08 17.19
CA ASP A 189 36.45 1.44 18.43
C ASP A 189 35.34 2.25 19.16
N VAL A 190 34.51 2.97 18.40
CA VAL A 190 33.37 3.72 18.94
C VAL A 190 32.15 2.79 19.05
N PRO A 191 31.55 2.62 20.24
CA PRO A 191 30.33 1.81 20.38
C PRO A 191 29.19 2.35 19.52
N LEU A 192 28.56 1.46 18.76
CA LEU A 192 27.45 1.78 17.87
C LEU A 192 26.12 1.38 18.50
N PHE A 193 25.16 2.29 18.45
CA PHE A 193 23.77 2.00 18.75
C PHE A 193 22.95 2.25 17.48
N VAL A 194 22.38 1.18 16.91
CA VAL A 194 21.57 1.22 15.69
C VAL A 194 20.11 1.08 16.08
N THR A 195 19.27 2.02 15.66
CA THR A 195 17.84 2.01 15.95
C THR A 195 17.05 1.31 14.84
N ALA A 196 15.77 1.03 15.10
CA ALA A 196 14.86 0.48 14.10
C ALA A 196 14.74 1.37 12.85
N ASP A 197 14.91 2.69 12.98
CA ASP A 197 14.79 3.65 11.89
C ASP A 197 15.79 3.36 10.76
N THR A 198 17.01 2.92 11.08
CA THR A 198 18.01 2.53 10.08
C THR A 198 17.53 1.34 9.26
N LEU A 199 16.95 0.33 9.92
CA LEU A 199 16.41 -0.86 9.24
C LEU A 199 15.18 -0.53 8.40
N LEU A 200 14.28 0.32 8.92
CA LEU A 200 13.12 0.81 8.19
C LEU A 200 13.52 1.61 6.95
N HIS A 201 14.54 2.47 7.06
CA HIS A 201 15.07 3.21 5.92
C HIS A 201 15.68 2.30 4.85
N LEU A 202 16.47 1.30 5.24
CA LEU A 202 16.99 0.29 4.32
C LEU A 202 15.88 -0.51 3.63
N TYR A 203 14.81 -0.82 4.36
CA TYR A 203 13.64 -1.49 3.79
C TYR A 203 12.97 -0.62 2.72
N HIS A 204 12.80 0.68 2.95
CA HIS A 204 12.25 1.59 1.95
C HIS A 204 13.10 1.63 0.67
N ILE A 205 14.43 1.76 0.80
CA ILE A 205 15.34 1.73 -0.35
C ILE A 205 15.20 0.42 -1.12
N GLN A 206 15.24 -0.71 -0.43
CA GLN A 206 15.12 -2.02 -1.07
C GLN A 206 13.78 -2.17 -1.80
N PHE A 207 12.69 -1.71 -1.19
CA PHE A 207 11.36 -1.78 -1.77
C PHE A 207 11.28 -0.93 -3.06
N ASP A 208 11.77 0.31 -3.01
CA ASP A 208 11.77 1.22 -4.16
C ASP A 208 12.63 0.67 -5.31
N GLU A 209 13.83 0.15 -5.04
CA GLU A 209 14.67 -0.49 -6.06
C GLU A 209 14.02 -1.75 -6.65
N THR A 210 13.31 -2.53 -5.83
CA THR A 210 12.57 -3.70 -6.33
C THR A 210 11.44 -3.28 -7.27
N LEU A 211 10.67 -2.24 -6.92
CA LEU A 211 9.61 -1.73 -7.78
C LEU A 211 10.17 -1.17 -9.08
N LYS A 212 11.26 -0.41 -9.01
CA LYS A 212 11.95 0.14 -10.18
C LYS A 212 12.47 -0.97 -11.10
N GLU A 213 13.08 -2.02 -10.54
CA GLU A 213 13.58 -3.15 -11.32
C GLU A 213 12.44 -3.90 -12.03
N ILE A 214 11.30 -4.08 -11.36
CA ILE A 214 10.09 -4.66 -11.98
C ILE A 214 9.53 -3.73 -13.07
N GLU A 215 9.47 -2.42 -12.81
CA GLU A 215 8.99 -1.43 -13.78
C GLU A 215 9.86 -1.45 -15.04
N GLU A 216 11.19 -1.39 -14.90
CA GLU A 216 12.13 -1.38 -16.01
C GLU A 216 12.15 -2.69 -16.80
N ARG A 217 11.99 -3.84 -16.13
CA ARG A 217 12.12 -5.16 -16.77
C ARG A 217 10.84 -5.74 -17.32
N GLU A 218 9.75 -5.61 -16.59
CA GLU A 218 8.49 -6.27 -16.92
C GLU A 218 7.49 -5.26 -17.49
N PHE A 219 7.30 -4.12 -16.81
CA PHE A 219 6.19 -3.22 -17.17
C PHE A 219 6.50 -2.21 -18.28
N CYS A 220 7.77 -1.84 -18.49
CA CYS A 220 8.12 -0.79 -19.44
C CYS A 220 7.68 -1.15 -20.87
N GLU A 221 7.99 -2.37 -21.34
CA GLU A 221 7.57 -2.84 -22.67
C GLU A 221 6.04 -2.99 -22.76
N ASP A 222 5.41 -3.57 -21.74
CA ASP A 222 3.96 -3.78 -21.70
C ASP A 222 3.18 -2.45 -21.73
N ILE A 223 3.60 -1.45 -20.93
CA ILE A 223 2.99 -0.12 -20.91
C ILE A 223 3.23 0.60 -22.23
N ASN A 224 4.41 0.45 -22.83
CA ASN A 224 4.74 1.02 -24.12
C ASN A 224 3.83 0.48 -25.24
N ASP A 225 3.57 -0.83 -25.24
CA ASP A 225 2.73 -1.50 -26.22
C ASP A 225 1.25 -1.20 -26.00
N LEU A 226 0.78 -1.22 -24.76
CA LEU A 226 -0.57 -0.80 -24.38
C LEU A 226 -0.83 0.65 -24.80
N THR A 227 0.11 1.56 -24.50
CA THR A 227 -0.03 2.98 -24.85
C THR A 227 -0.06 3.19 -26.36
N THR A 228 0.73 2.42 -27.13
CA THR A 228 0.66 2.43 -28.59
C THR A 228 -0.71 1.97 -29.08
N ALA A 229 -1.21 0.84 -28.60
CA ALA A 229 -2.50 0.31 -29.04
C ALA A 229 -3.65 1.29 -28.73
N LEU A 230 -3.64 1.89 -27.54
CA LEU A 230 -4.63 2.90 -27.14
C LEU A 230 -4.52 4.17 -27.98
N LEU A 231 -3.31 4.61 -28.32
CA LEU A 231 -3.10 5.79 -29.15
C LEU A 231 -3.63 5.58 -30.58
N ASP A 232 -3.36 4.41 -31.16
CA ASP A 232 -3.84 4.04 -32.50
C ASP A 232 -5.37 3.99 -32.55
N ASP A 233 -6.01 3.41 -31.52
CA ASP A 233 -7.46 3.40 -31.41
C ASP A 233 -8.05 4.81 -31.23
N ALA A 234 -7.44 5.63 -30.36
CA ALA A 234 -7.86 7.02 -30.16
C ALA A 234 -7.76 7.87 -31.45
N LEU A 235 -6.73 7.64 -32.27
CA LEU A 235 -6.58 8.28 -33.58
C LEU A 235 -7.69 7.85 -34.54
N SER A 236 -7.98 6.55 -34.61
CA SER A 236 -9.09 6.01 -35.41
C SER A 236 -10.44 6.61 -35.03
N LEU A 237 -10.73 6.69 -33.72
CA LEU A 237 -11.96 7.31 -33.21
C LEU A 237 -12.04 8.81 -33.51
N TYR A 238 -10.91 9.52 -33.44
CA TYR A 238 -10.84 10.94 -33.80
C TYR A 238 -11.20 11.17 -35.27
N GLU A 239 -10.78 10.29 -36.18
CA GLU A 239 -11.14 10.39 -37.60
C GLU A 239 -12.62 10.12 -37.85
N GLN A 240 -13.20 9.13 -37.15
CA GLN A 240 -14.58 8.68 -37.35
C GLN A 240 -15.63 9.59 -36.70
N TYR A 241 -15.33 10.19 -35.55
CA TYR A 241 -16.30 11.00 -34.81
C TYR A 241 -16.34 12.47 -35.24
N THR A 242 -17.47 13.10 -34.89
CA THR A 242 -17.73 14.54 -35.10
C THR A 242 -18.31 15.17 -33.83
N GLY A 243 -18.30 16.50 -33.74
CA GLY A 243 -18.80 17.22 -32.57
C GLY A 243 -18.03 16.90 -31.29
N ASP A 244 -18.74 16.79 -30.17
CA ASP A 244 -18.15 16.64 -28.84
C ASP A 244 -17.34 15.34 -28.69
N LEU A 245 -17.77 14.24 -29.34
CA LEU A 245 -17.04 12.97 -29.34
C LEU A 245 -15.69 13.07 -30.05
N LYS A 246 -15.59 13.91 -31.08
CA LYS A 246 -14.31 14.17 -31.77
C LYS A 246 -13.34 14.95 -30.87
N GLU A 247 -13.84 15.95 -30.15
CA GLU A 247 -13.01 16.71 -29.21
C GLU A 247 -12.58 15.85 -28.00
N ALA A 248 -13.41 14.91 -27.55
CA ALA A 248 -13.02 13.92 -26.54
C ALA A 248 -11.90 13.00 -27.06
N ALA A 249 -12.06 12.41 -28.25
CA ALA A 249 -11.04 11.56 -28.87
C ALA A 249 -9.71 12.30 -29.07
N LYS A 250 -9.76 13.57 -29.49
CA LYS A 250 -8.58 14.45 -29.64
C LYS A 250 -7.81 14.63 -28.33
N ARG A 251 -8.52 14.76 -27.20
CA ARG A 251 -7.88 14.86 -25.88
C ARG A 251 -7.20 13.54 -25.50
N ASN A 252 -7.85 12.41 -25.75
CA ASN A 252 -7.27 11.10 -25.50
C ASN A 252 -5.98 10.91 -26.32
N VAL A 253 -6.00 11.26 -27.61
CA VAL A 253 -4.80 11.27 -28.47
C VAL A 253 -3.69 12.13 -27.85
N ALA A 254 -4.02 13.34 -27.37
CA ALA A 254 -3.03 14.23 -26.77
C ALA A 254 -2.41 13.63 -25.49
N TYR A 255 -3.23 13.05 -24.60
CA TYR A 255 -2.74 12.42 -23.37
C TYR A 255 -1.85 11.20 -23.67
N LEU A 256 -2.31 10.31 -24.55
CA LEU A 256 -1.60 9.08 -24.90
C LEU A 256 -0.32 9.37 -25.68
N ALA A 257 -0.31 10.37 -26.56
CA ALA A 257 0.90 10.78 -27.28
C ALA A 257 1.97 11.37 -26.35
N VAL A 258 1.56 12.10 -25.30
CA VAL A 258 2.50 12.58 -24.27
C VAL A 258 3.02 11.41 -23.46
N ALA A 259 2.17 10.51 -22.99
CA ALA A 259 2.58 9.30 -22.27
C ALA A 259 3.59 8.48 -23.10
N LYS A 260 3.28 8.21 -24.36
CA LYS A 260 4.15 7.50 -25.30
C LYS A 260 5.51 8.17 -25.54
N LYS A 261 5.60 9.48 -25.32
CA LYS A 261 6.85 10.22 -25.49
C LYS A 261 7.74 10.18 -24.24
N LEU A 262 7.15 9.92 -23.09
CA LEU A 262 7.81 9.92 -21.78
C LEU A 262 8.28 8.51 -21.37
N ILE A 263 7.60 7.48 -21.86
CA ILE A 263 8.07 6.08 -21.84
C ILE A 263 9.18 5.93 -22.87
#